data_AF-C6HXP0-F1
#
_entry.id   AF-C6HXP0-F1
#
_cell.length_a   1.000
_cell.length_b   1.000
_cell.length_c   1.000
_cell.angle_alpha   90.00
_cell.angle_beta   90.00
_cell.angle_gamma   90.00
#
_symmetry.space_group_name_H-M   'P 1'
#
loop_
_entity.id
_entity.type
_entity.pdbx_description
1 polymer ?
#
loop_
_entity_poly.entity_id
_entity_poly.type
_entity_poly.pdbx_seq_one_letter_code
_entity_poly.pdbx_strand_id
1 'polypeptide(L)'
;MGSRRNSRYSSRQVLLRPRGWLLLGKSSRQLLRDEPLETEVVKFRGEKITVPTEGEILRIKGVLILKRNATRDYIDFVALADHMGDEKVANALKPFDRIYRQDNGESPLQQLQIQLANPMPYDLEETNLSEYKHLDQRWHDWGEMEKTCSHIATVVFDRVCNMDPDLPGLPDLPRNFSGPDLDQG
;
A
#
# COMPACT_ATOMS: atom_id res chain seq x y z
N MET A 1 52.88 -39.04 -22.30
CA MET A 1 52.84 -39.57 -20.93
C MET A 1 52.50 -38.46 -19.95
N GLY A 2 51.65 -38.76 -18.98
CA GLY A 2 50.84 -37.78 -18.26
C GLY A 2 51.59 -36.80 -17.38
N SER A 3 50.97 -35.63 -17.18
CA SER A 3 51.24 -34.81 -16.02
C SER A 3 49.92 -34.25 -15.49
N ARG A 4 49.49 -34.85 -14.37
CA ARG A 4 48.38 -34.41 -13.52
C ARG A 4 48.71 -33.02 -13.00
N ARG A 5 47.81 -32.04 -13.19
CA ARG A 5 47.79 -30.84 -12.34
C ARG A 5 46.42 -30.70 -11.74
N ASN A 6 46.39 -31.11 -10.47
CA ASN A 6 45.27 -30.96 -9.57
C ASN A 6 45.32 -29.54 -8.97
N SER A 7 44.13 -28.95 -8.89
CA SER A 7 43.71 -27.75 -8.18
C SER A 7 44.57 -27.31 -7.00
N ARG A 8 44.86 -25.99 -6.93
CA ARG A 8 44.86 -25.24 -5.66
C ARG A 8 44.40 -23.79 -5.90
N TYR A 9 43.27 -23.51 -5.26
CA TYR A 9 42.60 -22.24 -5.02
C TYR A 9 43.55 -21.07 -4.71
N SER A 10 43.32 -19.92 -5.35
CA SER A 10 43.81 -18.62 -4.92
C SER A 10 42.63 -17.71 -4.59
N SER A 11 42.61 -17.27 -3.34
CA SER A 11 41.65 -16.43 -2.67
C SER A 11 41.28 -15.15 -3.43
N ARG A 12 39.97 -14.88 -3.57
CA ARG A 12 39.45 -13.52 -3.68
C ARG A 12 38.22 -13.37 -2.77
N GLN A 13 38.46 -12.61 -1.72
CA GLN A 13 37.55 -11.86 -0.85
C GLN A 13 36.08 -12.26 -0.80
N VAL A 14 35.75 -12.79 0.37
CA VAL A 14 34.44 -12.96 0.96
C VAL A 14 33.77 -11.58 1.14
N LEU A 15 32.73 -11.30 0.34
CA LEU A 15 31.74 -10.27 0.68
C LEU A 15 30.58 -10.97 1.41
N LEU A 16 30.64 -10.93 2.74
CA LEU A 16 29.58 -11.39 3.63
C LEU A 16 28.29 -10.59 3.37
N ARG A 17 27.37 -11.15 2.61
CA ARG A 17 25.96 -10.71 2.61
C ARG A 17 25.26 -11.33 3.84
N PRO A 18 24.57 -10.55 4.68
CA PRO A 18 23.88 -11.08 5.85
C PRO A 18 22.81 -12.09 5.44
N ARG A 19 22.95 -13.31 5.95
CA ARG A 19 21.96 -14.38 5.82
C ARG A 19 20.78 -14.06 6.74
N GLY A 20 19.70 -13.54 6.16
CA GLY A 20 18.41 -13.34 6.83
C GLY A 20 17.20 -13.58 5.92
N TRP A 21 17.37 -14.33 4.84
CA TRP A 21 16.33 -14.56 3.80
C TRP A 21 15.72 -15.96 3.79
N LEU A 22 15.96 -16.76 4.82
CA LEU A 22 15.27 -18.03 4.99
C LEU A 22 14.29 -17.88 6.15
N LEU A 23 13.02 -18.23 5.88
CA LEU A 23 11.84 -18.20 6.76
C LEU A 23 10.90 -17.00 6.61
N LEU A 24 10.49 -16.66 5.39
CA LEU A 24 9.11 -16.23 5.12
C LEU A 24 8.69 -16.84 3.78
N GLY A 25 7.55 -17.52 3.79
CA GLY A 25 7.01 -18.27 2.67
C GLY A 25 6.90 -17.44 1.39
N LYS A 26 6.93 -18.15 0.26
CA LYS A 26 6.75 -17.59 -1.07
C LYS A 26 5.34 -16.97 -1.21
N SER A 27 5.11 -15.72 -0.87
CA SER A 27 3.86 -15.01 -1.26
C SER A 27 3.94 -13.47 -1.38
N SER A 28 5.09 -12.84 -1.11
CA SER A 28 5.27 -11.37 -1.20
C SER A 28 6.25 -10.92 -2.30
N ARG A 29 6.80 -11.84 -3.10
CA ARG A 29 7.99 -11.60 -3.94
C ARG A 29 7.78 -10.78 -5.22
N GLN A 30 6.61 -10.19 -5.43
CA GLN A 30 6.37 -9.27 -6.56
C GLN A 30 5.47 -8.08 -6.16
N LEU A 31 5.67 -7.55 -4.96
CA LEU A 31 5.47 -6.12 -4.79
C LEU A 31 6.68 -5.46 -5.46
N LEU A 32 6.46 -4.84 -6.62
CA LEU A 32 7.43 -3.93 -7.24
C LEU A 32 7.54 -2.77 -6.25
N ARG A 33 8.62 -2.77 -5.48
CA ARG A 33 8.91 -1.74 -4.50
C ARG A 33 10.37 -1.37 -4.63
N ASP A 34 10.61 -0.07 -4.54
CA ASP A 34 11.94 0.49 -4.78
C ASP A 34 12.76 0.58 -3.47
N GLU A 35 12.09 0.42 -2.32
CA GLU A 35 12.70 0.53 -1.01
C GLU A 35 12.60 -0.80 -0.21
N PRO A 36 13.55 -1.07 0.72
CA PRO A 36 13.46 -2.20 1.64
C PRO A 36 12.20 -2.14 2.52
N LEU A 37 11.77 -3.31 3.02
CA LEU A 37 10.70 -3.40 4.02
C LEU A 37 11.04 -2.57 5.26
N GLU A 38 10.15 -1.66 5.63
CA GLU A 38 10.17 -1.05 6.96
C GLU A 38 9.77 -2.13 7.97
N THR A 39 10.64 -2.40 8.94
CA THR A 39 10.48 -3.50 9.90
C THR A 39 10.72 -3.07 11.34
N GLU A 40 10.10 -3.77 12.27
CA GLU A 40 10.31 -3.64 13.70
C GLU A 40 10.58 -5.01 14.34
N VAL A 41 11.13 -4.99 15.56
CA VAL A 41 11.41 -6.21 16.32
C VAL A 41 10.42 -6.32 17.46
N VAL A 42 9.56 -7.34 17.40
CA VAL A 42 8.61 -7.66 18.45
C VAL A 42 9.11 -8.85 19.27
N LYS A 43 8.83 -8.82 20.58
CA LYS A 43 9.06 -9.98 21.45
C LYS A 43 7.81 -10.83 21.48
N PHE A 44 7.90 -12.06 21.02
CA PHE A 44 6.80 -13.02 21.04
C PHE A 44 7.26 -14.32 21.68
N ARG A 45 6.60 -14.73 22.77
CA ARG A 45 6.93 -15.95 23.54
C ARG A 45 8.41 -16.06 23.94
N GLY A 46 9.04 -14.93 24.28
CA GLY A 46 10.44 -14.86 24.68
C GLY A 46 11.42 -14.70 23.52
N GLU A 47 11.00 -14.95 22.29
CA GLU A 47 11.83 -14.80 21.09
C GLU A 47 11.68 -13.42 20.45
N LYS A 48 12.75 -12.92 19.82
CA LYS A 48 12.71 -11.69 19.02
C LYS A 48 12.41 -12.03 17.57
N ILE A 49 11.30 -11.50 17.05
CA ILE A 49 10.86 -11.70 15.67
C ILE A 49 10.87 -10.35 14.97
N THR A 50 11.48 -10.30 13.79
CA THR A 50 11.40 -9.12 12.90
C THR A 50 10.15 -9.22 12.05
N VAL A 51 9.28 -8.21 12.13
CA VAL A 51 8.03 -8.13 11.38
C VAL A 51 7.96 -6.79 10.63
N PRO A 52 7.19 -6.68 9.54
CA PRO A 52 6.91 -5.38 8.94
C PRO A 52 6.17 -4.47 9.93
N THR A 53 6.43 -3.16 9.89
CA THR A 53 5.68 -2.20 10.70
C THR A 53 4.22 -2.14 10.27
N GLU A 54 3.32 -1.69 11.14
CA GLU A 54 1.90 -1.54 10.79
C GLU A 54 1.68 -0.68 9.55
N GLY A 55 2.42 0.44 9.45
CA GLY A 55 2.38 1.31 8.27
C GLY A 55 2.83 0.60 7.00
N GLU A 56 3.84 -0.26 7.09
CA GLU A 56 4.27 -1.08 5.96
C GLU A 56 3.24 -2.13 5.56
N ILE A 57 2.59 -2.78 6.53
CA ILE A 57 1.51 -3.73 6.27
C ILE A 57 0.33 -3.02 5.60
N LEU A 58 -0.04 -1.83 6.07
CA LEU A 58 -1.12 -1.02 5.49
C LEU A 58 -0.83 -0.70 4.02
N ARG A 59 0.40 -0.25 3.72
CA ARG A 59 0.80 0.02 2.33
C ARG A 59 0.75 -1.25 1.47
N ILE A 60 1.24 -2.38 1.98
CA ILE A 60 1.15 -3.65 1.25
C ILE A 60 -0.31 -3.99 0.91
N LYS A 61 -1.23 -3.86 1.87
CA LYS A 61 -2.66 -4.11 1.66
C LYS A 61 -3.27 -3.15 0.65
N GLY A 62 -2.89 -1.87 0.67
CA GLY A 62 -3.28 -0.88 -0.34
C GLY A 62 -2.87 -1.31 -1.76
N VAL A 63 -1.66 -1.84 -1.93
CA VAL A 63 -1.24 -2.36 -3.25
C VAL A 63 -2.00 -3.62 -3.65
N LEU A 64 -2.41 -4.46 -2.69
CA LEU A 64 -3.25 -5.62 -3.01
C LEU A 64 -4.62 -5.21 -3.54
N ILE A 65 -5.24 -4.17 -2.95
CA ILE A 65 -6.46 -3.54 -3.49
C ILE A 65 -6.25 -3.13 -4.94
N LEU A 66 -5.18 -2.37 -5.23
CA LEU A 66 -4.89 -1.92 -6.59
C LEU A 66 -4.69 -3.06 -7.61
N LYS A 67 -4.07 -4.17 -7.18
CA LYS A 67 -3.69 -5.28 -8.09
C LYS A 67 -4.76 -6.34 -8.26
N ARG A 68 -5.54 -6.60 -7.22
CA ARG A 68 -6.48 -7.73 -7.16
C ARG A 68 -7.92 -7.26 -7.05
N ASN A 69 -8.17 -6.18 -6.33
CA ASN A 69 -9.49 -5.62 -6.09
C ASN A 69 -10.47 -6.68 -5.54
N ALA A 70 -10.03 -7.51 -4.58
CA ALA A 70 -10.86 -8.53 -3.94
C ALA A 70 -11.45 -8.02 -2.62
N THR A 71 -12.63 -8.51 -2.25
CA THR A 71 -13.36 -8.15 -1.02
C THR A 71 -12.48 -8.30 0.22
N ARG A 72 -11.68 -9.37 0.27
CA ARG A 72 -10.73 -9.62 1.36
C ARG A 72 -9.69 -8.52 1.51
N ASP A 73 -9.18 -7.96 0.40
CA ASP A 73 -8.12 -6.95 0.46
C ASP A 73 -8.65 -5.65 1.08
N TYR A 74 -9.92 -5.29 0.82
CA TYR A 74 -10.60 -4.17 1.47
C TYR A 74 -10.81 -4.42 2.97
N ILE A 75 -11.36 -5.58 3.35
CA ILE A 75 -11.55 -5.96 4.75
C ILE A 75 -10.23 -5.83 5.52
N ASP A 76 -9.19 -6.42 4.96
CA ASP A 76 -7.86 -6.48 5.55
C ASP A 76 -7.26 -5.08 5.73
N PHE A 77 -7.47 -4.19 4.77
CA PHE A 77 -6.99 -2.81 4.79
C PHE A 77 -7.77 -1.96 5.79
N VAL A 78 -9.10 -2.01 5.74
CA VAL A 78 -9.98 -1.22 6.61
C VAL A 78 -9.81 -1.63 8.07
N ALA A 79 -9.76 -2.93 8.37
CA ALA A 79 -9.58 -3.40 9.75
C ALA A 79 -8.25 -2.90 10.35
N LEU A 80 -7.18 -2.86 9.54
CA LEU A 80 -5.89 -2.32 9.98
C LEU A 80 -5.93 -0.79 10.09
N ALA A 81 -6.53 -0.10 9.12
CA ALA A 81 -6.64 1.35 9.11
C ALA A 81 -7.43 1.87 10.32
N ASP A 82 -8.56 1.22 10.62
CA ASP A 82 -9.38 1.52 11.81
C ASP A 82 -8.60 1.27 13.11
N HIS A 83 -7.82 0.19 13.19
CA HIS A 83 -6.95 -0.08 14.34
C HIS A 83 -5.87 1.01 14.54
N MET A 84 -5.27 1.49 13.45
CA MET A 84 -4.21 2.50 13.48
C MET A 84 -4.74 3.90 13.81
N GLY A 85 -5.95 4.22 13.35
CA GLY A 85 -6.54 5.55 13.40
C GLY A 85 -6.04 6.50 12.30
N ASP A 86 -6.87 7.49 11.97
CA ASP A 86 -6.72 8.39 10.83
C ASP A 86 -5.33 9.01 10.65
N GLU A 87 -4.74 9.54 11.73
CA GLU A 87 -3.45 10.23 11.65
C GLU A 87 -2.32 9.28 11.25
N LYS A 88 -2.29 8.09 11.84
CA LYS A 88 -1.29 7.08 11.51
C LYS A 88 -1.49 6.54 10.11
N VAL A 89 -2.73 6.36 9.66
CA VAL A 89 -3.06 5.94 8.30
C VAL A 89 -2.54 6.95 7.28
N ALA A 90 -2.87 8.23 7.47
CA ALA A 90 -2.39 9.29 6.59
C ALA A 90 -0.85 9.33 6.56
N ASN A 91 -0.19 9.30 7.73
CA ASN A 91 1.26 9.27 7.82
C ASN A 91 1.89 8.06 7.13
N ALA A 92 1.29 6.87 7.26
CA ALA A 92 1.78 5.65 6.63
C ALA A 92 1.68 5.70 5.10
N LEU A 93 0.65 6.35 4.55
CA LEU A 93 0.40 6.46 3.10
C LEU A 93 1.10 7.65 2.43
N LYS A 94 1.65 8.62 3.15
CA LYS A 94 2.45 9.72 2.55
C LYS A 94 3.54 9.27 1.58
N PRO A 95 4.38 8.27 1.89
CA PRO A 95 5.44 7.85 0.97
C PRO A 95 4.96 6.87 -0.11
N PHE A 96 3.65 6.62 -0.25
CA PHE A 96 3.11 5.53 -1.06
C PHE A 96 3.53 5.61 -2.54
N ASP A 97 3.39 6.79 -3.15
CA ASP A 97 3.81 7.03 -4.56
C ASP A 97 5.30 6.82 -4.78
N ARG A 98 6.12 7.10 -3.76
CA ARG A 98 7.58 6.92 -3.84
C ARG A 98 7.97 5.45 -3.70
N ILE A 99 7.35 4.73 -2.77
CA ILE A 99 7.73 3.35 -2.43
C ILE A 99 7.15 2.34 -3.43
N TYR A 100 5.94 2.58 -3.94
CA TYR A 100 5.17 1.63 -4.77
C TYR A 100 4.87 2.17 -6.16
N ARG A 101 5.91 2.66 -6.86
CA ARG A 101 5.77 3.21 -8.21
C ARG A 101 5.07 2.24 -9.17
N GLN A 102 4.26 2.81 -10.04
CA GLN A 102 3.63 2.09 -11.14
C GLN A 102 4.40 2.32 -12.44
N ASP A 103 4.46 1.29 -13.29
CA ASP A 103 5.21 1.34 -14.56
C ASP A 103 4.66 2.38 -15.55
N ASN A 104 3.38 2.74 -15.43
CA ASN A 104 2.70 3.74 -16.24
C ASN A 104 2.94 5.18 -15.75
N GLY A 105 3.60 5.38 -14.60
CA GLY A 105 3.87 6.71 -14.02
C GLY A 105 2.67 7.35 -13.31
N GLU A 106 1.52 6.67 -13.23
CA GLU A 106 0.35 7.13 -12.47
C GLU A 106 0.63 7.08 -10.97
N SER A 107 -0.09 7.92 -10.20
CA SER A 107 0.00 7.92 -8.73
C SER A 107 -0.78 6.72 -8.16
N PRO A 108 -0.11 5.74 -7.55
CA PRO A 108 -0.79 4.64 -6.88
C PRO A 108 -1.64 5.13 -5.71
N LEU A 109 -1.26 6.23 -5.04
CA LEU A 109 -2.02 6.79 -3.94
C LEU A 109 -3.35 7.38 -4.43
N GLN A 110 -3.34 8.14 -5.52
CA GLN A 110 -4.57 8.68 -6.13
C GLN A 110 -5.48 7.54 -6.61
N GLN A 111 -4.92 6.52 -7.27
CA GLN A 111 -5.71 5.36 -7.68
C GLN A 111 -6.33 4.63 -6.48
N LEU A 112 -5.58 4.48 -5.39
CA LEU A 112 -6.06 3.86 -4.16
C LEU A 112 -7.18 4.69 -3.54
N GLN A 113 -7.06 6.01 -3.49
CA GLN A 113 -8.11 6.91 -3.02
C GLN A 113 -9.40 6.76 -3.83
N ILE A 114 -9.30 6.68 -5.16
CA ILE A 114 -10.47 6.48 -6.04
C ILE A 114 -11.15 5.14 -5.72
N GLN A 115 -10.38 4.05 -5.58
CA GLN A 115 -10.93 2.75 -5.24
C GLN A 115 -11.53 2.70 -3.83
N LEU A 116 -10.96 3.43 -2.86
CA LEU A 116 -11.54 3.52 -1.51
C LEU A 116 -12.78 4.41 -1.47
N ALA A 117 -12.85 5.46 -2.29
CA ALA A 117 -14.02 6.33 -2.35
C ALA A 117 -15.26 5.63 -2.96
N ASN A 118 -15.03 4.62 -3.81
CA ASN A 118 -16.10 3.81 -4.40
C ASN A 118 -15.65 2.34 -4.54
N PRO A 119 -15.63 1.57 -3.43
CA PRO A 119 -15.03 0.23 -3.44
C PRO A 119 -15.95 -0.76 -4.14
N MET A 120 -15.46 -1.28 -5.27
CA MET A 120 -16.18 -2.22 -6.13
C MET A 120 -15.34 -3.49 -6.33
N PRO A 121 -15.21 -4.38 -5.32
CA PRO A 121 -14.42 -5.59 -5.46
C PRO A 121 -15.08 -6.56 -6.45
N TYR A 122 -14.25 -7.31 -7.18
CA TYR A 122 -14.75 -8.15 -8.26
C TYR A 122 -15.58 -9.37 -7.78
N ASP A 123 -15.37 -9.81 -6.54
CA ASP A 123 -15.98 -11.00 -5.93
C ASP A 123 -17.10 -10.67 -4.93
N LEU A 124 -17.60 -9.43 -4.92
CA LEU A 124 -18.56 -8.98 -3.91
C LEU A 124 -19.83 -9.85 -3.86
N GLU A 125 -20.42 -10.13 -5.02
CA GLU A 125 -21.67 -10.89 -5.13
C GLU A 125 -21.52 -12.37 -4.75
N GLU A 126 -20.31 -12.91 -4.91
CA GLU A 126 -19.99 -14.32 -4.60
C GLU A 126 -19.55 -14.51 -3.13
N THR A 127 -19.24 -13.40 -2.43
CA THR A 127 -18.61 -13.45 -1.12
C THR A 127 -19.62 -13.41 0.02
N ASN A 128 -19.66 -14.48 0.81
CA ASN A 128 -20.38 -14.46 2.09
C ASN A 128 -19.48 -13.92 3.21
N LEU A 129 -19.65 -12.64 3.55
CA LEU A 129 -18.86 -11.98 4.61
C LEU A 129 -18.99 -12.68 5.98
N SER A 130 -20.11 -13.34 6.25
CA SER A 130 -20.33 -14.07 7.51
C SER A 130 -19.45 -15.32 7.68
N GLU A 131 -18.85 -15.82 6.59
CA GLU A 131 -17.96 -16.98 6.62
C GLU A 131 -16.50 -16.61 6.94
N TYR A 132 -16.17 -15.31 6.97
CA TYR A 132 -14.84 -14.85 7.35
C TYR A 132 -14.62 -15.03 8.85
N LYS A 133 -13.73 -15.96 9.19
CA LYS A 133 -13.36 -16.22 10.58
C LYS A 133 -12.65 -15.01 11.18
N HIS A 134 -13.05 -14.66 12.41
CA HIS A 134 -12.48 -13.55 13.20
C HIS A 134 -12.72 -12.15 12.61
N LEU A 135 -13.68 -12.03 11.68
CA LEU A 135 -14.15 -10.74 11.24
C LEU A 135 -15.01 -10.11 12.35
N ASP A 136 -14.78 -8.82 12.63
CA ASP A 136 -15.64 -8.08 13.54
C ASP A 136 -17.05 -7.99 12.95
N GLN A 137 -18.08 -8.10 13.80
CA GLN A 137 -19.48 -8.10 13.38
C GLN A 137 -19.84 -6.88 12.52
N ARG A 138 -19.21 -5.71 12.76
CA ARG A 138 -19.45 -4.50 11.95
C ARG A 138 -19.00 -4.65 10.49
N TRP A 139 -18.03 -5.50 10.21
CA TRP A 139 -17.50 -5.74 8.85
C TRP A 139 -18.26 -6.84 8.10
N HIS A 140 -19.29 -7.43 8.70
CA HIS A 140 -20.21 -8.34 8.01
C HIS A 140 -21.19 -7.58 7.10
N ASP A 141 -21.33 -6.27 7.29
CA ASP A 141 -22.11 -5.39 6.42
C ASP A 141 -21.17 -4.64 5.47
N TRP A 142 -21.31 -4.90 4.17
CA TRP A 142 -20.53 -4.22 3.15
C TRP A 142 -20.81 -2.71 3.12
N GLY A 143 -22.03 -2.27 3.42
CA GLY A 143 -22.37 -0.84 3.46
C GLY A 143 -21.60 -0.08 4.55
N GLU A 144 -21.24 -0.72 5.66
CA GLU A 144 -20.37 -0.12 6.67
C GLU A 144 -18.90 -0.09 6.23
N MET A 145 -18.48 -1.10 5.47
CA MET A 145 -17.18 -1.12 4.80
C MET A 145 -17.05 0.04 3.80
N GLU A 146 -18.06 0.27 2.97
CA GLU A 146 -18.11 1.36 1.98
C GLU A 146 -17.96 2.73 2.62
N LYS A 147 -18.68 2.99 3.72
CA LYS A 147 -18.57 4.24 4.48
C LYS A 147 -17.17 4.41 5.06
N THR A 148 -16.59 3.35 5.60
CA THR A 148 -15.26 3.42 6.21
C THR A 148 -14.18 3.62 5.14
N CYS A 149 -14.27 2.95 4.00
CA CYS A 149 -13.40 3.18 2.86
C CYS A 149 -13.49 4.64 2.38
N SER A 150 -14.70 5.16 2.23
CA SER A 150 -14.94 6.57 1.85
C SER A 150 -14.37 7.56 2.85
N HIS A 151 -14.53 7.28 4.16
CA HIS A 151 -13.93 8.07 5.23
C HIS A 151 -12.41 8.07 5.13
N ILE A 152 -11.78 6.90 4.98
CA ILE A 152 -10.32 6.78 4.84
C ILE A 152 -9.84 7.53 3.58
N ALA A 153 -10.54 7.42 2.46
CA ALA A 153 -10.20 8.15 1.24
C ALA A 153 -10.17 9.67 1.48
N THR A 154 -11.18 10.19 2.17
CA THR A 154 -11.28 11.61 2.56
C THR A 154 -10.16 12.02 3.51
N VAL A 155 -9.92 11.22 4.55
CA VAL A 155 -8.86 11.41 5.55
C VAL A 155 -7.49 11.51 4.92
N VAL A 156 -7.19 10.60 3.98
CA VAL A 156 -5.91 10.58 3.27
C VAL A 156 -5.83 11.75 2.32
N PHE A 157 -6.89 12.08 1.57
CA PHE A 157 -6.93 13.25 0.69
C PHE A 157 -6.66 14.54 1.47
N ASP A 158 -7.46 14.82 2.50
CA ASP A 158 -7.34 16.05 3.29
C ASP A 158 -5.95 16.18 3.91
N ARG A 159 -5.42 15.11 4.49
CA ARG A 159 -4.14 15.19 5.21
C ARG A 159 -2.93 15.15 4.28
N VAL A 160 -3.02 14.52 3.12
CA VAL A 160 -1.93 14.54 2.13
C VAL A 160 -1.92 15.86 1.37
N CYS A 161 -3.08 16.39 0.99
CA CYS A 161 -3.20 17.70 0.32
C CYS A 161 -2.91 18.88 1.26
N ASN A 162 -3.34 18.83 2.52
CA ASN A 162 -3.03 19.89 3.50
C ASN A 162 -1.54 19.91 3.96
N MET A 163 -0.70 19.02 3.43
CA MET A 163 0.74 18.97 3.73
C MET A 163 1.62 19.42 2.57
N ASP A 164 1.03 20.05 1.56
CA ASP A 164 1.78 20.76 0.53
C ASP A 164 1.69 22.28 0.80
N PRO A 165 2.52 22.84 1.71
CA PRO A 165 2.58 24.29 1.91
C PRO A 165 3.13 25.03 0.68
N ASP A 166 3.68 24.29 -0.28
CA ASP A 166 4.28 24.80 -1.51
C ASP A 166 3.38 24.62 -2.74
N LEU A 167 2.16 24.08 -2.61
CA LEU A 167 1.18 24.16 -3.68
C LEU A 167 0.75 25.64 -3.79
N PRO A 168 1.12 26.38 -4.86
CA PRO A 168 0.61 27.73 -5.02
C PRO A 168 -0.91 27.59 -5.06
N GLY A 169 -1.58 28.25 -4.12
CA GLY A 169 -3.04 28.30 -4.08
C GLY A 169 -3.54 28.53 -5.50
N LEU A 170 -4.47 27.69 -5.94
CA LEU A 170 -5.09 27.76 -7.27
C LEU A 170 -5.27 29.25 -7.61
N PRO A 171 -4.65 29.77 -8.68
CA PRO A 171 -4.72 31.18 -8.97
C PRO A 171 -6.20 31.55 -9.06
N ASP A 172 -6.60 32.58 -8.31
CA ASP A 172 -7.95 33.12 -8.35
C ASP A 172 -8.37 33.23 -9.81
N LEU A 173 -9.34 32.40 -10.21
CA LEU A 173 -9.94 32.52 -11.53
C LEU A 173 -10.41 33.98 -11.65
N PRO A 174 -9.97 34.73 -12.66
CA PRO A 174 -10.41 36.10 -12.82
C PRO A 174 -11.93 36.07 -12.88
N ARG A 175 -12.58 36.93 -12.08
CA ARG A 175 -14.05 37.03 -11.97
C ARG A 175 -14.77 37.35 -13.30
N ASN A 176 -14.02 37.45 -14.40
CA ASN A 176 -14.47 37.82 -15.73
C ASN A 176 -14.12 36.74 -16.77
N PHE A 177 -14.12 35.45 -16.40
CA PHE A 177 -14.09 34.37 -17.39
C PHE A 177 -15.46 34.26 -18.07
N SER A 178 -15.71 35.12 -19.05
CA SER A 178 -16.74 34.85 -20.05
C SER A 178 -16.26 33.64 -20.84
N GLY A 179 -17.05 32.55 -20.82
CA GLY A 179 -16.79 31.39 -21.65
C GLY A 179 -16.67 31.77 -23.13
N PRO A 180 -16.08 30.91 -23.98
CA PRO A 180 -16.01 31.19 -25.41
C PRO A 180 -17.44 31.39 -25.94
N ASP A 181 -17.70 32.54 -26.55
CA ASP A 181 -18.92 32.80 -27.31
C ASP A 181 -19.05 31.73 -28.38
N LEU A 182 -19.93 30.76 -28.13
CA LEU A 182 -20.41 29.82 -29.12
C LEU A 182 -21.44 30.53 -29.99
N ASP A 183 -21.01 31.55 -30.71
CA ASP A 183 -21.69 32.04 -31.91
C ASP A 183 -20.76 33.01 -32.64
N GLN A 184 -20.02 32.47 -33.62
CA GLN A 184 -19.64 33.14 -34.86
C GLN A 184 -18.78 32.19 -35.73
N GLY A 185 -19.38 31.65 -36.79
CA GLY A 185 -18.68 31.00 -37.90
C GLY A 185 -19.36 29.76 -38.42
#